data_AF-A0A816R296-F1
#
_entry.id   AF-A0A816R296-F1
#
_cell.length_a   1.000
_cell.length_b   1.000
_cell.length_c   1.000
_cell.angle_alpha   90.00
_cell.angle_beta   90.00
_cell.angle_gamma   90.00
#
_symmetry.space_group_name_H-M   'P 1'
#
loop_
_entity.id
_entity.type
_entity.pdbx_description
1 polymer ?
#
loop_
_entity_poly.entity_id
_entity_poly.type
_entity_poly.pdbx_seq_one_letter_code
_entity_poly.pdbx_strand_id
1 'polypeptide(L)'
;MHSIPQVIIFLKIEHTKRAIIKNNQRLAVKVYGDNIYHVTALYGYSEYLIKPFEILLLARAQHNVPIPDNEFQVTIFVPNETIKILTIGWRSWIRR
;
A
#
# COMPACT_ATOMS: atom_id res chain seq x y z
N MET A 1 -14.41 21.92 4.10
CA MET A 1 -13.28 21.02 3.84
C MET A 1 -13.67 19.63 4.33
N HIS A 2 -14.24 18.79 3.46
CA HIS A 2 -14.45 17.38 3.82
C HIS A 2 -13.12 16.65 3.71
N SER A 3 -12.61 16.15 4.84
CA SER A 3 -11.51 15.19 4.85
C SER A 3 -11.97 13.98 4.06
N ILE A 4 -11.43 13.79 2.85
CA ILE A 4 -11.68 12.60 2.05
C ILE A 4 -11.36 11.40 2.96
N PRO A 5 -12.26 10.41 3.12
CA PRO A 5 -11.97 9.25 3.94
C PRO A 5 -10.73 8.56 3.37
N GLN A 6 -9.61 8.67 4.08
CA GLN A 6 -8.35 8.07 3.68
C GLN A 6 -8.36 6.62 4.15
N VAL A 7 -8.40 5.69 3.19
CA VAL A 7 -8.16 4.28 3.45
C VAL A 7 -6.67 4.10 3.70
N ILE A 8 -6.31 3.55 4.86
CA ILE A 8 -4.91 3.31 5.23
C ILE A 8 -4.62 1.82 5.07
N ILE A 9 -3.60 1.50 4.29
CA ILE A 9 -3.21 0.11 4.03
C ILE A 9 -1.77 -0.09 4.48
N PHE A 10 -1.58 -0.96 5.47
CA PHE A 10 -0.29 -1.51 5.80
C PHE A 10 -0.02 -2.68 4.87
N LEU A 11 0.98 -2.55 4.00
CA LEU A 11 1.40 -3.62 3.11
C LEU A 11 2.64 -4.31 3.67
N LYS A 12 2.53 -5.60 3.94
CA LYS A 12 3.65 -6.48 4.29
C LYS A 12 3.90 -7.46 3.17
N ILE A 13 5.15 -7.59 2.74
CA ILE A 13 5.58 -8.59 1.76
C ILE A 13 6.40 -9.65 2.48
N GLU A 14 6.03 -10.92 2.29
CA GLU A 14 6.70 -12.07 2.90
C GLU A 14 7.11 -13.08 1.83
N HIS A 15 8.32 -13.62 1.95
CA HIS A 15 8.79 -14.71 1.09
C HIS A 15 8.66 -16.05 1.81
N THR A 16 8.18 -17.05 1.07
CA THR A 16 8.04 -18.42 1.54
C THR A 16 9.11 -19.31 0.93
N LYS A 17 9.31 -20.50 1.53
CA LYS A 17 10.21 -21.53 0.99
C LYS A 17 9.65 -22.23 -0.27
N ARG A 18 8.42 -21.94 -0.68
CA ARG A 18 7.82 -22.53 -1.90
C ARG A 18 8.27 -21.74 -3.12
N ALA A 19 8.40 -22.39 -4.27
CA ALA A 19 8.84 -21.72 -5.50
C ALA A 19 7.82 -20.69 -5.98
N ILE A 20 6.53 -21.10 -6.05
CA ILE A 20 5.44 -20.26 -6.55
C ILE A 20 4.26 -20.37 -5.59
N ILE A 21 3.62 -19.25 -5.29
CA ILE A 21 2.38 -19.20 -4.51
C ILE A 21 1.18 -18.96 -5.42
N LYS A 22 0.14 -19.80 -5.28
CA LYS A 22 -1.14 -19.64 -5.99
C LYS A 22 -1.85 -18.37 -5.53
N ASN A 23 -2.56 -17.70 -6.44
CA ASN A 23 -3.24 -16.43 -6.17
C ASN A 23 -4.24 -16.47 -5.00
N ASN A 24 -4.89 -17.60 -4.74
CA ASN A 24 -5.83 -17.76 -3.63
C ASN A 24 -5.16 -17.92 -2.25
N GLN A 25 -3.85 -18.19 -2.23
CA GLN A 25 -3.04 -18.29 -1.00
C GLN A 25 -2.10 -17.09 -0.86
N ARG A 26 -2.14 -16.16 -1.81
CA ARG A 26 -1.20 -15.05 -1.92
C ARG A 26 -1.46 -13.95 -0.92
N LEU A 27 -2.72 -13.75 -0.50
CA LEU A 27 -3.08 -12.67 0.40
C LEU A 27 -3.67 -13.16 1.70
N ALA A 28 -3.30 -12.46 2.77
CA ALA A 28 -4.05 -12.42 4.01
C ALA A 28 -4.37 -10.96 4.31
N VAL A 29 -5.66 -10.65 4.51
CA VAL A 29 -6.12 -9.30 4.83
C VAL A 29 -6.72 -9.30 6.23
N LYS A 30 -6.24 -8.39 7.08
CA LYS A 30 -6.83 -8.08 8.39
C LYS A 30 -7.41 -6.68 8.35
N VAL A 31 -8.61 -6.52 8.88
CA VAL A 31 -9.32 -5.24 8.93
C VAL A 31 -9.27 -4.69 10.35
N TYR A 32 -8.95 -3.43 10.50
CA TYR A 32 -8.89 -2.70 11.77
C TYR A 32 -9.84 -1.49 11.70
N GLY A 33 -11.02 -1.62 12.31
CA GLY A 33 -12.07 -0.60 12.16
C GLY A 33 -12.57 -0.48 10.72
N ASP A 34 -12.99 0.71 10.32
CA ASP A 34 -13.73 0.86 9.05
C ASP A 34 -12.81 1.09 7.82
N ASN A 35 -11.64 1.71 8.03
CA ASN A 35 -10.80 2.23 6.94
C ASN A 35 -9.32 1.81 7.01
N ILE A 36 -8.95 0.94 7.94
CA ILE A 36 -7.55 0.50 8.11
C ILE A 36 -7.43 -0.98 7.78
N TYR A 37 -6.51 -1.30 6.88
CA TYR A 37 -6.30 -2.66 6.38
C TYR A 37 -4.83 -3.04 6.55
N HIS A 38 -4.58 -4.28 6.94
CA HIS A 38 -3.25 -4.87 6.91
C HIS A 38 -3.26 -6.03 5.93
N VAL A 39 -2.57 -5.82 4.82
CA VAL A 39 -2.46 -6.77 3.71
C VAL A 39 -1.10 -7.41 3.80
N THR A 40 -1.06 -8.73 4.00
CA THR A 40 0.16 -9.53 3.90
C THR A 40 0.14 -10.27 2.58
N ALA A 41 1.14 -10.03 1.74
CA ALA A 41 1.33 -10.68 0.46
C ALA A 41 2.46 -11.71 0.54
N LEU A 42 2.14 -12.96 0.22
CA LEU A 42 3.06 -14.10 0.23
C LEU A 42 3.58 -14.38 -1.17
N TYR A 43 4.90 -14.36 -1.31
CA TYR A 43 5.61 -14.67 -2.54
C TYR A 43 6.43 -15.94 -2.39
N GLY A 44 6.56 -16.69 -3.48
CA GLY A 44 7.52 -17.77 -3.56
C GLY A 44 8.96 -17.24 -3.72
N TYR A 45 9.95 -18.07 -3.45
CA TYR A 45 11.36 -17.66 -3.54
C TYR A 45 11.81 -17.35 -4.97
N SER A 46 11.11 -17.86 -5.99
CA SER A 46 11.42 -17.58 -7.41
C SER A 46 10.62 -16.41 -7.99
N GLU A 47 9.82 -15.72 -7.17
CA GLU A 47 9.04 -14.56 -7.58
C GLU A 47 9.77 -13.27 -7.19
N TYR A 48 10.50 -12.67 -8.14
CA TYR A 48 11.41 -11.54 -7.88
C TYR A 48 10.82 -10.16 -8.19
N LEU A 49 9.76 -10.09 -9.00
CA LEU A 49 9.13 -8.84 -9.43
C LEU A 49 7.86 -8.60 -8.61
N ILE A 50 8.03 -7.94 -7.47
CA ILE A 50 6.92 -7.57 -6.60
C ILE A 50 6.40 -6.21 -7.01
N LYS A 51 5.13 -6.14 -7.41
CA LYS A 51 4.44 -4.91 -7.79
C LYS A 51 3.37 -4.59 -6.75
N PRO A 52 3.57 -3.57 -5.90
CA PRO A 52 2.62 -3.21 -4.85
C PRO A 52 1.20 -2.97 -5.37
N PHE A 53 1.05 -2.28 -6.50
CA PHE A 53 -0.26 -1.99 -7.06
C PHE A 53 -1.03 -3.25 -7.50
N GLU A 54 -0.35 -4.25 -8.08
CA GLU A 54 -0.99 -5.52 -8.44
C GLU A 54 -1.47 -6.28 -7.21
N ILE A 55 -0.74 -6.22 -6.09
CA ILE A 55 -1.17 -6.79 -4.80
C ILE A 55 -2.44 -6.09 -4.31
N LEU A 56 -2.49 -4.77 -4.41
CA LEU A 56 -3.65 -3.97 -4.00
C LEU A 56 -4.89 -4.31 -4.85
N LEU A 57 -4.74 -4.43 -6.17
CA LEU A 57 -5.83 -4.87 -7.03
C LEU A 57 -6.32 -6.28 -6.66
N LEU A 58 -5.41 -7.19 -6.32
CA LEU A 58 -5.76 -8.53 -5.87
C LEU A 58 -6.51 -8.50 -4.52
N ALA A 59 -6.11 -7.62 -3.60
CA ALA A 59 -6.78 -7.42 -2.31
C ALA A 59 -8.20 -6.88 -2.49
N ARG A 60 -8.39 -5.96 -3.44
CA ARG A 60 -9.74 -5.50 -3.83
C ARG A 60 -10.58 -6.64 -4.38
N ALA A 61 -10.04 -7.40 -5.33
CA ALA A 61 -10.79 -8.47 -6.01
C ALA A 61 -11.18 -9.63 -5.06
N GLN A 62 -10.33 -9.98 -4.11
CA GLN A 62 -10.54 -11.12 -3.22
C GLN A 62 -11.19 -10.77 -1.89
N HIS A 63 -10.97 -9.54 -1.38
CA HIS A 63 -11.35 -9.14 -0.02
C HIS A 63 -12.17 -7.84 0.03
N ASN A 64 -12.62 -7.32 -1.12
CA ASN A 64 -13.43 -6.09 -1.22
C ASN A 64 -12.81 -4.86 -0.54
N VAL A 65 -11.48 -4.79 -0.48
CA VAL A 65 -10.78 -3.62 0.05
C VAL A 65 -11.06 -2.42 -0.88
N PRO A 66 -11.50 -1.26 -0.35
CA PRO A 66 -11.89 -0.09 -1.14
C PRO A 66 -10.68 0.65 -1.73
N ILE A 67 -10.05 0.03 -2.73
CA ILE A 67 -8.86 0.54 -3.43
C ILE A 67 -9.27 1.12 -4.77
N PRO A 68 -8.85 2.34 -5.14
CA PRO A 68 -9.18 2.93 -6.45
C PRO A 68 -8.55 2.15 -7.61
N ASP A 69 -9.21 2.15 -8.77
CA ASP A 69 -8.69 1.52 -10.01
C ASP A 69 -7.48 2.24 -10.59
N ASN A 70 -7.30 3.52 -10.24
CA ASN A 70 -6.25 4.36 -10.76
C ASN A 70 -5.07 4.43 -9.78
N GLU A 71 -3.90 3.95 -10.20
CA GLU A 71 -2.67 3.97 -9.42
C GLU A 71 -2.27 5.39 -8.98
N PHE A 72 -2.55 6.43 -9.77
CA PHE A 72 -2.24 7.82 -9.43
C PHE A 72 -3.02 8.35 -8.22
N GLN A 73 -4.06 7.64 -7.77
CA GLN A 73 -4.82 7.97 -6.56
C GLN A 73 -4.28 7.24 -5.32
N VAL A 74 -3.29 6.36 -5.49
CA VAL A 74 -2.64 5.62 -4.40
C VAL A 74 -1.31 6.28 -4.07
N THR A 75 -1.15 6.70 -2.81
CA THR A 75 0.14 7.16 -2.29
C THR A 75 0.83 6.03 -1.55
N ILE A 76 2.03 5.64 -1.98
CA ILE A 76 2.81 4.57 -1.35
C ILE A 76 3.91 5.20 -0.50
N PHE A 77 3.96 4.83 0.77
CA PHE A 77 5.04 5.21 1.69
C PHE A 77 5.97 4.02 1.91
N VAL A 78 7.23 4.14 1.50
CA VAL A 78 8.24 3.09 1.68
C VAL A 78 9.13 3.45 2.88
N PRO A 79 9.31 2.56 3.86
CA PRO A 79 9.94 2.90 5.15
C PRO A 79 11.43 3.27 5.09
N ASN A 80 12.08 3.22 3.92
CA ASN A 80 13.50 3.56 3.75
C ASN A 80 13.76 4.69 2.74
N GLU A 81 12.72 5.34 2.21
CA GLU A 81 12.94 6.56 1.44
C GLU A 81 13.05 7.74 2.42
N THR A 82 14.27 8.20 2.65
CA THR A 82 14.51 9.47 3.31
C THR A 82 13.84 10.55 2.46
N ILE A 83 12.68 11.05 2.89
CA ILE A 83 12.04 12.20 2.27
C ILE A 83 13.01 13.38 2.43
N LYS A 84 13.80 13.68 1.41
CA LYS A 84 14.60 14.90 1.34
C LYS A 84 13.63 16.06 1.15
N ILE A 85 13.19 16.66 2.24
CA ILE A 85 12.40 17.88 2.20
C ILE A 85 13.34 19.01 1.73
N LEU A 86 13.16 19.45 0.49
CA LEU A 86 13.76 20.68 -0.01
C LEU A 86 13.12 21.87 0.72
N THR A 87 13.81 22.38 1.74
CA THR A 87 13.41 23.56 2.53
C THR A 87 13.59 24.89 1.78
N ILE A 88 13.53 24.90 0.45
CA ILE A 88 13.74 26.13 -0.35
C ILE A 88 12.43 26.95 -0.51
N GLY A 89 11.26 26.40 -0.13
CA GLY A 89 9.96 27.06 -0.35
C GLY A 89 9.26 27.63 0.89
N TRP A 90 9.72 27.35 2.11
CA TRP A 90 9.03 27.81 3.34
C TRP A 90 9.43 29.24 3.70
N ARG A 91 9.09 30.21 2.83
CA ARG A 91 8.93 31.60 3.26
C ARG A 91 7.47 31.78 3.67
N SER A 92 7.26 31.69 4.97
CA SER A 92 6.04 32.06 5.68
C SER A 92 5.50 33.40 5.17
N TRP A 93 4.30 33.40 4.57
CA TRP A 93 3.49 34.59 4.38
C TRP A 93 2.90 35.03 5.72
N ILE A 94 3.76 35.48 6.63
CA ILE A 94 3.33 36.32 7.76
C ILE A 94 3.39 37.76 7.23
N ARG A 95 2.24 38.23 6.72
CA ARG A 95 1.98 39.66 6.54
C ARG A 95 1.85 40.28 7.93
N ARG A 96 2.69 41.28 8.25
CA ARG A 96 2.37 42.32 9.22
C ARG A 96 1.76 43.48 8.47
#